data_AF-A0A7J2LWQ0-F1
#
_entry.id   AF-A0A7J2LWQ0-F1
#
_cell.length_a   1.000
_cell.length_b   1.000
_cell.length_c   1.000
_cell.angle_alpha   90.00
_cell.angle_beta   90.00
_cell.angle_gamma   90.00
#
_symmetry.space_group_name_H-M   'P 1'
#
loop_
_entity.id
_entity.type
_entity.pdbx_description
1 polymer ?
#
loop_
_entity_poly.entity_id
_entity_poly.type
_entity_poly.pdbx_seq_one_letter_code
_entity_poly.pdbx_strand_id
1 'polypeptide(L)'
;MRVAVLDRDKCKPDRCDRACQRFCPQVRSGNEAIKFEGGKPEISEIICTGCGICVKKCPFKAISIVNLPDEIEEECIHRFGPNMFKLYRLPIPSFGNVLGLIGPNGIGKSTALKILSGEIMLNLGRYVDPPGWDEIIEHFRGSTLQSYFKMLSEGRLRVIHKPQ
;
A
#
# COMPACT_ATOMS: atom_id res chain seq x y z
N MET A 1 3.62 -4.95 -5.61
CA MET A 1 4.65 -5.38 -6.57
C MET A 1 6.00 -5.11 -5.92
N ARG A 2 7.10 -5.72 -6.35
CA ARG A 2 8.43 -5.47 -5.74
C ARG A 2 9.45 -5.14 -6.80
N VAL A 3 10.23 -4.10 -6.56
CA VAL A 3 11.25 -3.60 -7.50
C VAL A 3 12.57 -3.38 -6.77
N ALA A 4 13.67 -3.55 -7.48
CA ALA A 4 15.00 -3.20 -6.97
C ALA A 4 15.29 -1.70 -7.22
N VAL A 5 15.73 -1.00 -6.18
CA VAL A 5 16.11 0.43 -6.24
C VAL A 5 17.59 0.59 -5.93
N LEU A 6 18.25 1.48 -6.67
CA LEU A 6 19.66 1.78 -6.54
C LEU A 6 19.89 3.03 -5.68
N ASP A 7 20.72 2.89 -4.66
CA ASP A 7 21.39 3.98 -3.96
C ASP A 7 22.61 4.43 -4.80
N ARG A 8 22.49 5.60 -5.43
CA ARG A 8 23.49 6.13 -6.36
C ARG A 8 24.80 6.53 -5.68
N ASP A 9 24.78 6.81 -4.38
CA ASP A 9 25.95 7.28 -3.62
C ASP A 9 26.82 6.09 -3.18
N LYS A 10 26.18 4.97 -2.82
CA LYS A 10 26.88 3.72 -2.51
C LYS A 10 27.39 2.99 -3.74
N CYS A 11 26.77 3.20 -4.90
CA CYS A 11 27.11 2.48 -6.12
C CYS A 11 28.48 2.89 -6.67
N LYS A 12 29.41 1.93 -6.75
CA LYS A 12 30.74 2.09 -7.35
C LYS A 12 30.92 1.10 -8.50
N PRO A 13 30.41 1.42 -9.71
CA PRO A 13 30.32 0.49 -10.84
C PRO A 13 31.70 0.02 -11.32
N ASP A 14 32.71 0.86 -11.23
CA ASP A 14 34.10 0.55 -11.63
C ASP A 14 34.76 -0.52 -10.76
N ARG A 15 34.19 -0.82 -9.59
CA ARG A 15 34.75 -1.74 -8.60
C ARG A 15 33.85 -2.94 -8.27
N CYS A 16 32.78 -3.17 -9.03
CA CYS A 16 31.83 -4.27 -8.75
C CYS A 16 31.63 -5.26 -9.91
N ASP A 17 32.38 -5.10 -11.02
CA ASP A 17 32.32 -5.98 -12.18
C ASP A 17 30.88 -6.20 -12.70
N ARG A 18 30.05 -5.15 -12.58
CA ARG A 18 28.63 -5.11 -12.96
C ARG A 18 27.83 -6.33 -12.44
N ALA A 19 28.15 -6.79 -11.23
CA ALA A 19 27.53 -7.98 -10.63
C ALA A 19 26.00 -7.95 -10.62
N CYS A 20 25.39 -6.76 -10.45
CA CYS A 20 23.94 -6.62 -10.49
C CYS A 20 23.33 -7.04 -11.83
N GLN A 21 23.95 -6.70 -12.95
CA GLN A 21 23.48 -7.05 -14.29
C GLN A 21 23.81 -8.52 -14.62
N ARG A 22 25.04 -8.96 -14.35
CA ARG A 22 25.50 -10.32 -14.66
C ARG A 22 24.70 -11.41 -13.96
N PHE A 23 24.32 -11.19 -12.69
CA PHE A 23 23.56 -12.16 -11.90
C PHE A 23 22.05 -11.96 -11.96
N CYS A 24 21.54 -10.95 -12.68
CA CYS A 24 20.11 -10.71 -12.79
C CYS A 24 19.47 -11.77 -13.70
N PRO A 25 18.47 -12.55 -13.23
CA PRO A 25 17.80 -13.57 -14.04
C PRO A 25 17.17 -12.97 -15.30
N GLN A 26 16.50 -11.83 -15.18
CA GLN A 26 15.83 -11.17 -16.30
C GLN A 26 16.82 -10.77 -17.40
N VAL A 27 17.99 -10.24 -17.02
CA VAL A 27 19.06 -9.92 -17.97
C VAL A 27 19.64 -11.18 -18.62
N ARG A 28 19.85 -12.25 -17.85
CA ARG A 28 20.32 -13.54 -18.39
C ARG A 28 19.30 -14.20 -19.32
N SER A 29 18.02 -13.91 -19.14
CA SER A 29 16.94 -14.34 -20.02
C SER A 29 16.77 -13.44 -21.27
N GLY A 30 17.61 -12.41 -21.44
CA GLY A 30 17.57 -11.50 -22.59
C GLY A 30 16.75 -10.22 -22.40
N ASN A 31 16.13 -10.02 -21.23
CA ASN A 31 15.33 -8.82 -20.94
C ASN A 31 16.20 -7.69 -20.36
N GLU A 32 15.85 -6.45 -20.65
CA GLU A 32 16.65 -5.31 -20.23
C GLU A 32 16.28 -4.77 -18.84
N ALA A 33 16.21 -5.65 -17.84
CA ALA A 33 15.85 -5.25 -16.47
C ALA A 33 16.87 -4.32 -15.80
N ILE A 34 18.14 -4.39 -16.21
CA ILE A 34 19.22 -3.54 -15.70
C ILE A 34 20.07 -3.08 -16.89
N LYS A 35 20.06 -1.78 -17.16
CA LYS A 35 20.88 -1.11 -18.17
C LYS A 35 21.99 -0.31 -17.49
N PHE A 36 23.06 0.00 -18.22
CA PHE A 36 24.10 0.91 -17.74
C PHE A 36 24.14 2.12 -18.66
N GLU A 37 23.58 3.24 -18.21
CA GLU A 37 23.63 4.53 -18.91
C GLU A 37 24.50 5.51 -18.10
N GLY A 38 25.43 6.20 -18.76
CA GLY A 38 26.34 7.14 -18.08
C GLY A 38 27.24 6.49 -17.02
N GLY A 39 27.52 5.19 -17.13
CA GLY A 39 28.39 4.45 -16.21
C GLY A 39 27.72 3.91 -14.94
N LYS A 40 26.48 4.30 -14.63
CA LYS A 40 25.72 3.77 -13.49
C LYS A 40 24.58 2.82 -13.94
N PRO A 41 24.19 1.84 -13.11
CA PRO A 41 23.07 0.98 -13.44
C PRO A 41 21.73 1.72 -13.30
N GLU A 42 20.82 1.47 -14.23
CA GLU A 42 19.42 1.86 -14.20
C GLU A 42 18.56 0.59 -14.20
N ILE A 43 17.62 0.52 -13.26
CA ILE A 43 16.79 -0.67 -13.04
C ILE A 43 15.38 -0.36 -13.52
N SER A 44 14.86 -1.13 -14.46
CA SER A 44 13.50 -0.96 -14.98
C SER A 44 12.47 -1.43 -13.97
N GLU A 45 11.49 -0.57 -13.63
CA GLU A 45 10.40 -0.92 -12.72
C GLU A 45 9.44 -1.97 -13.31
N ILE A 46 9.30 -1.98 -14.63
CA ILE A 46 8.34 -2.84 -15.34
C ILE A 46 8.89 -4.26 -15.50
N ILE A 47 10.19 -4.39 -15.81
CA ILE A 47 10.83 -5.68 -16.12
C ILE A 47 11.39 -6.34 -14.86
N CYS A 48 11.77 -5.56 -13.85
CA CYS A 48 12.33 -6.11 -12.62
C CYS A 48 11.27 -6.89 -11.84
N THR A 49 11.55 -8.17 -11.57
CA THR A 49 10.65 -9.03 -10.78
C THR A 49 10.85 -8.93 -9.27
N GLY A 50 11.80 -8.09 -8.80
CA GLY A 50 12.09 -7.94 -7.38
C GLY A 50 12.70 -9.18 -6.71
N CYS A 51 13.32 -10.09 -7.47
CA CYS A 51 13.88 -11.35 -6.94
C CYS A 51 15.00 -11.20 -5.89
N GLY A 52 15.63 -10.02 -5.79
CA GLY A 52 16.63 -9.72 -4.75
C GLY A 52 18.03 -10.29 -4.98
N ILE A 53 18.31 -10.94 -6.12
CA ILE A 53 19.65 -11.49 -6.39
C ILE A 53 20.70 -10.37 -6.53
N CYS A 54 20.35 -9.28 -7.20
CA CYS A 54 21.21 -8.11 -7.35
C CYS A 54 21.58 -7.47 -6.00
N VAL A 55 20.67 -7.49 -5.02
CA VAL A 55 20.92 -7.02 -3.64
C VAL A 55 21.99 -7.89 -2.97
N LYS A 56 21.85 -9.22 -3.04
CA LYS A 56 22.79 -10.16 -2.43
C LYS A 56 24.18 -10.13 -3.11
N LYS A 57 24.23 -9.83 -4.41
CA LYS A 57 25.48 -9.84 -5.19
C LYS A 57 26.18 -8.49 -5.25
N CYS A 58 25.55 -7.40 -4.80
CA CYS A 58 26.18 -6.09 -4.78
C CYS A 58 27.20 -6.01 -3.63
N PRO A 59 28.51 -5.88 -3.89
CA PRO A 59 29.53 -5.81 -2.83
C PRO A 59 29.41 -4.53 -1.99
N PHE A 60 28.83 -3.46 -2.57
CA PHE A 60 28.64 -2.18 -1.90
C PHE A 60 27.28 -2.04 -1.21
N LYS A 61 26.42 -3.07 -1.25
CA LYS A 61 25.04 -3.05 -0.74
C LYS A 61 24.27 -1.80 -1.21
N ALA A 62 24.49 -1.41 -2.46
CA ALA A 62 23.91 -0.23 -3.08
C ALA A 62 22.51 -0.47 -3.65
N ILE A 63 21.98 -1.69 -3.59
CA ILE A 63 20.66 -2.04 -4.14
C ILE A 63 19.79 -2.55 -3.00
N SER A 64 18.53 -2.13 -2.97
CA SER A 64 17.52 -2.60 -2.02
C SER A 64 16.25 -3.03 -2.77
N ILE A 65 15.43 -3.90 -2.18
CA ILE A 65 14.11 -4.21 -2.71
C ILE A 65 13.08 -3.36 -1.98
N VAL A 66 12.25 -2.64 -2.73
CA VAL A 66 11.11 -1.90 -2.21
C VAL A 66 9.81 -2.54 -2.69
N ASN A 67 8.77 -2.43 -1.86
CA ASN A 67 7.43 -2.83 -2.24
C ASN A 67 6.75 -1.62 -2.88
N LEU A 68 6.30 -1.76 -4.11
CA LEU A 68 5.39 -0.83 -4.75
C LEU A 68 3.96 -1.12 -4.28
N PRO A 69 3.13 -0.08 -4.12
CA PRO A 69 1.74 -0.23 -3.73
C PRO A 69 0.99 -0.97 -4.84
N ASP A 70 0.28 -2.03 -4.46
CA ASP A 70 -0.68 -2.74 -5.32
C ASP A 70 -2.07 -2.66 -4.70
N GLU A 71 -3.10 -2.78 -5.53
CA GLU A 71 -4.46 -3.02 -5.06
C GLU A 71 -4.56 -4.43 -4.46
N ILE A 72 -4.61 -4.52 -3.13
CA ILE A 72 -4.82 -5.78 -2.41
C ILE A 72 -6.32 -5.93 -2.18
N GLU A 73 -7.00 -6.71 -3.02
CA GLU A 73 -8.46 -6.86 -2.95
C GLU A 73 -8.95 -7.34 -1.57
N GLU A 74 -8.14 -8.14 -0.88
CA GLU A 74 -8.42 -8.68 0.47
C GLU A 74 -8.58 -7.58 1.54
N GLU A 75 -8.04 -6.38 1.31
CA GLU A 75 -8.10 -5.26 2.25
C GLU A 75 -9.14 -4.19 1.87
N CYS A 76 -9.96 -4.48 0.84
CA CYS A 76 -10.99 -3.57 0.37
C CYS A 76 -12.12 -3.48 1.40
N ILE A 77 -12.25 -2.32 2.04
CA ILE A 77 -13.25 -2.08 3.07
C ILE A 77 -14.52 -1.43 2.51
N HIS A 78 -14.41 -0.73 1.38
CA HIS A 78 -15.53 -0.08 0.73
C HIS A 78 -15.30 0.06 -0.78
N ARG A 79 -16.34 -0.21 -1.57
CA ARG A 79 -16.36 -0.02 -3.03
C ARG A 79 -17.68 0.63 -3.45
N PHE A 80 -17.64 1.66 -4.29
CA PHE A 80 -18.86 2.31 -4.78
C PHE A 80 -19.57 1.56 -5.92
N GLY A 81 -18.83 0.75 -6.68
CA GLY A 81 -19.37 -0.18 -7.66
C GLY A 81 -18.31 -0.71 -8.63
N PRO A 82 -18.70 -1.24 -9.80
CA PRO A 82 -17.75 -1.85 -10.74
C PRO A 82 -16.83 -0.76 -11.32
N ASN A 83 -15.52 -1.00 -11.29
CA ASN A 83 -14.47 -0.06 -11.75
C ASN A 83 -14.52 1.34 -11.12
N MET A 84 -15.18 1.48 -9.97
CA MET A 84 -15.21 2.71 -9.20
C MET A 84 -14.16 2.69 -8.08
N PHE A 85 -13.99 3.84 -7.45
CA PHE A 85 -13.12 4.01 -6.31
C PHE A 85 -13.34 2.93 -5.23
N LYS A 86 -12.23 2.37 -4.76
CA LYS A 86 -12.16 1.44 -3.65
C LYS A 86 -11.35 2.09 -2.53
N LEU A 87 -11.81 1.93 -1.30
CA LEU A 87 -11.06 2.33 -0.12
C LEU A 87 -10.43 1.08 0.52
N TYR A 88 -9.16 1.20 0.87
CA TYR A 88 -8.39 0.15 1.54
C TYR A 88 -8.00 0.65 2.93
N ARG A 89 -8.34 -0.13 3.96
CA ARG A 89 -8.10 0.18 5.39
C ARG A 89 -8.73 1.51 5.88
N LEU A 90 -8.85 1.64 7.20
CA LEU A 90 -9.27 2.89 7.85
C LEU A 90 -8.19 3.41 8.80
N PRO A 91 -8.12 4.74 9.00
CA PRO A 91 -7.42 5.29 10.13
C PRO A 91 -8.07 4.80 11.44
N ILE A 92 -7.24 4.48 12.43
CA ILE A 92 -7.69 3.97 13.72
C ILE A 92 -7.82 5.17 14.68
N PRO A 93 -9.04 5.59 15.06
CA PRO A 93 -9.20 6.66 16.04
C PRO A 93 -8.70 6.19 17.41
N SER A 94 -7.87 7.02 18.05
CA SER A 94 -7.38 6.81 19.42
C SER A 94 -8.01 7.87 20.32
N PHE A 95 -8.71 7.45 21.37
CA PHE A 95 -9.34 8.38 22.32
C PHE A 95 -8.30 9.26 23.01
N GLY A 96 -8.63 10.54 23.17
CA GLY A 96 -7.75 11.53 23.81
C GLY A 96 -6.66 12.10 22.90
N ASN A 97 -6.49 11.57 21.68
CA ASN A 97 -5.46 12.00 20.75
C ASN A 97 -6.06 12.62 19.48
N VAL A 98 -5.33 13.57 18.90
CA VAL A 98 -5.66 14.13 17.58
C VAL A 98 -4.97 13.29 16.51
N LEU A 99 -5.75 12.73 15.58
CA LEU A 99 -5.23 11.97 14.44
C LEU A 99 -5.21 12.84 13.18
N GLY A 100 -4.02 13.08 12.63
CA GLY A 100 -3.85 13.75 11.34
C GLY A 100 -3.97 12.77 10.16
N LEU A 101 -4.81 13.08 9.19
CA LEU A 101 -4.95 12.29 7.95
C LEU A 101 -4.46 13.11 6.75
N ILE A 102 -3.30 12.73 6.21
CA ILE A 102 -2.62 13.44 5.11
C ILE A 102 -2.54 12.52 3.88
N GLY A 103 -2.77 13.09 2.70
CA GLY A 103 -2.64 12.40 1.42
C GLY A 103 -3.14 13.26 0.27
N PRO A 104 -2.91 12.85 -0.99
CA PRO A 104 -3.38 13.57 -2.17
C PRO A 104 -4.92 13.61 -2.27
N ASN A 105 -5.45 14.50 -3.09
CA ASN A 105 -6.88 14.54 -3.38
C ASN A 105 -7.31 13.28 -4.13
N GLY A 106 -8.51 12.78 -3.86
CA GLY A 106 -9.03 11.54 -4.46
C GLY A 106 -8.57 10.23 -3.81
N ILE A 107 -7.68 10.26 -2.81
CA ILE A 107 -7.21 9.03 -2.12
C ILE A 107 -8.23 8.43 -1.14
N GLY A 108 -9.38 9.08 -0.93
CA GLY A 108 -10.45 8.59 -0.05
C GLY A 108 -10.46 9.14 1.38
N LYS A 109 -9.72 10.23 1.67
CA LYS A 109 -9.73 10.88 3.01
C LYS A 109 -11.15 11.21 3.49
N SER A 110 -11.92 11.91 2.64
CA SER A 110 -13.29 12.29 2.97
C SER A 110 -14.21 11.07 3.09
N THR A 111 -13.98 10.02 2.30
CA THR A 111 -14.72 8.75 2.39
C THR A 111 -14.45 8.06 3.73
N ALA A 112 -13.19 8.00 4.17
CA ALA A 112 -12.82 7.44 5.46
C ALA A 112 -13.48 8.19 6.63
N LEU A 113 -13.54 9.53 6.57
CA LEU A 113 -14.22 10.35 7.58
C LEU A 113 -15.73 10.09 7.62
N LYS A 114 -16.39 10.00 6.45
CA LYS A 114 -17.82 9.66 6.36
C LYS A 114 -18.14 8.27 6.88
N ILE A 115 -17.22 7.31 6.70
CA ILE A 115 -17.37 5.98 7.27
C ILE A 115 -17.25 6.03 8.79
N LEU A 116 -16.24 6.72 9.31
CA LEU A 116 -16.05 6.87 10.76
C LEU A 116 -17.17 7.69 11.41
N SER A 117 -17.84 8.58 10.67
CA SER A 117 -19.02 9.31 11.15
C SER A 117 -20.33 8.52 11.10
N GLY A 118 -20.33 7.35 10.44
CA GLY A 118 -21.53 6.56 10.22
C GLY A 118 -22.44 7.08 9.09
N GLU A 119 -22.03 8.11 8.34
CA GLU A 119 -22.75 8.58 7.15
C GLU A 119 -22.69 7.57 6.00
N ILE A 120 -21.61 6.81 5.92
CA ILE A 120 -21.42 5.74 4.93
C ILE A 120 -21.15 4.43 5.68
N MET A 121 -21.96 3.41 5.42
CA MET A 121 -21.69 2.07 5.92
C MET A 121 -20.63 1.36 5.07
N LEU A 122 -19.73 0.63 5.73
CA LEU A 122 -18.75 -0.22 5.05
C LEU A 122 -19.46 -1.35 4.30
N ASN A 123 -18.90 -1.74 3.15
CA ASN A 123 -19.44 -2.87 2.39
C ASN A 123 -18.45 -4.00 2.15
N LEU A 124 -17.22 -3.88 2.67
CA LEU A 124 -16.15 -4.88 2.54
C LEU A 124 -15.94 -5.33 1.08
N GLY A 125 -16.06 -4.38 0.15
CA GLY A 125 -15.96 -4.62 -1.29
C GLY A 125 -17.22 -5.17 -1.96
N ARG A 126 -18.22 -5.63 -1.18
CA ARG A 126 -19.51 -6.15 -1.67
C ARG A 126 -20.54 -5.04 -1.82
N TYR A 127 -20.49 -4.31 -2.93
CA TYR A 127 -21.42 -3.21 -3.20
C TYR A 127 -22.84 -3.66 -3.60
N VAL A 128 -23.00 -4.90 -4.09
CA VAL A 128 -24.31 -5.45 -4.51
C VAL A 128 -25.10 -5.97 -3.31
N ASP A 129 -24.42 -6.64 -2.39
CA ASP A 129 -24.99 -7.24 -1.19
C ASP A 129 -24.13 -6.84 0.02
N PRO A 130 -24.33 -5.62 0.55
CA PRO A 130 -23.50 -5.09 1.62
C PRO A 130 -23.79 -5.79 2.96
N PRO A 131 -22.76 -6.11 3.75
CA PRO A 131 -22.91 -6.69 5.08
C PRO A 131 -23.64 -5.78 6.07
N GLY A 132 -24.27 -6.40 7.06
CA GLY A 132 -24.73 -5.72 8.26
C GLY A 132 -23.61 -5.46 9.29
N TRP A 133 -23.98 -4.79 10.38
CA TRP A 133 -23.04 -4.44 11.46
C TRP A 133 -22.33 -5.65 12.08
N ASP A 134 -23.03 -6.76 12.30
CA ASP A 134 -22.45 -7.95 12.94
C ASP A 134 -21.26 -8.49 12.15
N GLU A 135 -21.38 -8.54 10.82
CA GLU A 135 -20.32 -9.02 9.95
C GLU A 135 -19.17 -7.99 9.82
N ILE A 136 -19.48 -6.69 9.82
CA ILE A 136 -18.46 -5.63 9.85
C ILE A 136 -17.65 -5.73 11.16
N ILE A 137 -18.31 -5.90 12.30
CA ILE A 137 -17.67 -6.01 13.61
C ILE A 137 -16.80 -7.28 13.66
N GLU A 138 -17.27 -8.40 13.11
CA GLU A 138 -16.51 -9.65 13.04
C GLU A 138 -15.28 -9.52 12.11
N HIS A 139 -15.40 -8.82 10.99
CA HIS A 139 -14.27 -8.55 10.10
C HIS A 139 -13.13 -7.82 10.81
N PHE A 140 -13.45 -6.91 11.74
CA PHE A 140 -12.46 -6.16 12.53
C PHE A 140 -12.08 -6.83 13.85
N ARG A 141 -12.45 -8.09 14.09
CA ARG A 141 -12.27 -8.77 15.38
C ARG A 141 -10.83 -8.69 15.90
N GLY A 142 -10.68 -8.28 17.16
CA GLY A 142 -9.37 -8.13 17.82
C GLY A 142 -8.66 -6.81 17.51
N SER A 143 -9.29 -5.88 16.77
CA SER A 143 -8.78 -4.54 16.52
C SER A 143 -9.54 -3.46 17.28
N THR A 144 -8.95 -2.27 17.41
CA THR A 144 -9.63 -1.09 17.97
C THR A 144 -10.85 -0.66 17.15
N LEU A 145 -10.87 -0.95 15.85
CA LEU A 145 -12.01 -0.67 14.97
C LEU A 145 -13.22 -1.54 15.33
N GLN A 146 -13.03 -2.74 15.87
CA GLN A 146 -14.13 -3.57 16.37
C GLN A 146 -14.90 -2.84 17.47
N SER A 147 -14.19 -2.35 18.50
CA SER A 147 -14.80 -1.62 19.60
C SER A 147 -15.44 -0.32 19.12
N TYR A 148 -14.77 0.40 18.20
CA TYR A 148 -15.31 1.62 17.61
C TYR A 148 -16.63 1.38 16.89
N PHE A 149 -16.68 0.40 15.97
CA PHE A 149 -17.88 0.10 15.19
C PHE A 149 -19.00 -0.47 16.05
N LYS A 150 -18.68 -1.24 17.09
CA LYS A 150 -19.67 -1.68 18.07
C LYS A 150 -20.30 -0.50 18.81
N MET A 151 -19.50 0.47 19.28
CA MET A 151 -20.05 1.66 19.94
C MET A 151 -20.84 2.54 18.98
N LEU A 152 -20.43 2.60 17.70
CA LEU A 152 -21.15 3.34 16.66
C LEU A 152 -22.50 2.68 16.34
N SER A 153 -22.54 1.34 16.18
CA SER A 153 -23.77 0.59 15.90
C SER A 153 -24.76 0.64 17.06
N GLU A 154 -24.27 0.67 18.30
CA GLU A 154 -25.08 0.78 19.52
C GLU A 154 -25.50 2.23 19.83
N GLY A 155 -25.11 3.22 19.02
CA GLY A 155 -25.43 4.64 19.25
C GLY A 155 -24.75 5.26 20.48
N ARG A 156 -23.68 4.63 20.99
CA ARG A 156 -22.93 5.10 22.18
C ARG A 156 -21.86 6.14 21.84
N LEU A 157 -21.60 6.38 20.55
CA LEU A 157 -20.71 7.43 20.07
C LEU A 157 -21.51 8.62 19.55
N ARG A 158 -21.27 9.80 20.12
CA ARG A 158 -21.72 11.06 19.51
C ARG A 158 -20.65 11.52 18.52
N VAL A 159 -20.95 11.40 17.22
CA VAL A 159 -20.04 11.87 16.16
C VAL A 159 -20.50 13.22 15.62
N ILE A 160 -19.55 14.13 15.44
CA ILE A 160 -19.77 15.44 14.80
C ILE A 160 -18.84 15.51 13.60
N HIS A 161 -19.41 15.52 12.40
CA HIS A 161 -18.67 15.72 11.16
C HIS A 161 -19.00 17.10 10.60
N LYS A 162 -17.96 17.94 10.46
CA LYS A 162 -18.09 19.24 9.79
C LYS A 162 -17.80 19.03 8.31
N PRO A 163 -18.79 19.18 7.41
CA PRO A 163 -18.52 19.10 5.98
C PRO A 163 -17.49 20.17 5.59
N GLN A 164 -16.54 19.78 4.73
CA GLN A 164 -15.53 20.68 4.18
C GLN A 164 -16.15 21.68 3.21
#